data_AF-A3WTF1-F1
#
_entry.id   AF-A3WTF1-F1
#
_cell.length_a   1.000
_cell.length_b   1.000
_cell.length_c   1.000
_cell.angle_alpha   90.00
_cell.angle_beta   90.00
_cell.angle_gamma   90.00
#
_symmetry.space_group_name_H-M   'P 1'
#
loop_
_entity.id
_entity.type
_entity.pdbx_description
1 polymer ?
#
loop_
_entity_poly.entity_id
_entity_poly.type
_entity_poly.pdbx_seq_one_letter_code
_entity_poly.pdbx_strand_id
1 'polypeptide(L)'
;MFRGIFRTYGSPGKRVNLKPSPGSIESQFVKETNMSERLSREARSAAVNELSGWSEVAGREAIARTFTFRDFNEAFGFMARVALVAEKSDHHPEWRNVYRTVEVVLATHDAGGVTERDIKLAEAMNAIARQFGVI
;
A
#
# COMPACT_ATOMS: atom_id res chain seq x y z
N MET A 1 0.05 -38.69 40.21
CA MET A 1 -0.64 -39.87 39.64
C MET A 1 -1.41 -39.36 38.42
N PHE A 2 -1.23 -39.77 37.16
CA PHE A 2 -0.66 -40.97 36.56
C PHE A 2 0.20 -40.60 35.33
N ARG A 3 1.27 -41.37 35.12
CA ARG A 3 2.05 -41.45 33.86
C ARG A 3 1.24 -42.20 32.80
N GLY A 4 1.45 -41.87 31.52
CA GLY A 4 0.96 -42.67 30.39
C GLY A 4 1.74 -42.38 29.11
N ILE A 5 2.85 -43.09 28.92
CA ILE A 5 3.59 -43.20 27.65
C ILE A 5 2.91 -44.32 26.86
N PHE A 6 2.56 -44.09 25.59
CA PHE A 6 2.57 -45.15 24.58
C PHE A 6 3.01 -44.58 23.23
N ARG A 7 4.12 -45.14 22.75
CA ARG A 7 4.69 -44.99 21.41
C ARG A 7 4.52 -46.33 20.73
N THR A 8 3.89 -46.37 19.56
CA THR A 8 4.06 -47.49 18.61
C THR A 8 4.25 -46.95 17.19
N TYR A 9 5.14 -47.63 16.49
CA TYR A 9 5.73 -47.31 15.20
C TYR A 9 4.76 -47.53 14.03
N GLY A 10 4.74 -46.58 13.08
CA GLY A 10 4.11 -46.74 11.76
C GLY A 10 5.18 -46.72 10.66
N SER A 11 5.14 -47.74 9.80
CA SER A 11 6.08 -48.02 8.70
C SER A 11 6.13 -46.93 7.61
N PRO A 12 7.25 -46.79 6.86
CA PRO A 12 7.41 -45.74 5.86
C PRO A 12 6.66 -46.06 4.56
N GLY A 13 5.65 -45.24 4.23
CA GLY A 13 4.99 -45.24 2.93
C GLY A 13 5.90 -44.72 1.83
N LYS A 14 6.01 -45.48 0.74
CA LYS A 14 6.77 -45.14 -0.48
C LYS A 14 6.39 -43.74 -1.02
N ARG A 15 7.39 -42.88 -1.23
CA ARG A 15 7.25 -41.66 -2.05
C ARG A 15 7.06 -42.05 -3.51
N VAL A 16 5.90 -41.77 -4.07
CA VAL A 16 5.68 -41.79 -5.53
C VAL A 16 6.18 -40.48 -6.09
N ASN A 17 7.30 -40.51 -6.81
CA ASN A 17 7.78 -39.38 -7.62
C ASN A 17 6.98 -39.34 -8.92
N LEU A 18 5.88 -38.60 -8.93
CA LEU A 18 5.20 -38.22 -10.16
C LEU A 18 6.00 -37.08 -10.79
N LYS A 19 6.71 -37.36 -11.88
CA LYS A 19 7.24 -36.30 -12.76
C LYS A 19 6.05 -35.58 -13.40
N PRO A 20 5.96 -34.25 -13.33
CA PRO A 20 4.91 -33.53 -14.05
C PRO A 20 5.15 -33.64 -15.57
N SER A 21 4.07 -33.93 -16.29
CA SER A 21 4.02 -34.01 -17.74
C SER A 21 4.30 -32.63 -18.38
N PRO A 22 4.99 -32.57 -19.53
CA PRO A 22 5.28 -31.31 -20.19
C PRO A 22 4.05 -30.83 -20.97
N GLY A 23 3.47 -29.71 -20.53
CA GLY A 23 2.49 -28.97 -21.33
C GLY A 23 1.16 -28.70 -20.64
N SER A 24 1.10 -27.58 -19.92
CA SER A 24 -0.12 -26.77 -19.82
C SER A 24 0.31 -25.31 -19.89
N ILE A 25 -0.16 -24.68 -20.95
CA ILE A 25 0.29 -23.44 -21.56
C ILE A 25 -0.43 -22.28 -20.86
N GLU A 26 0.24 -21.12 -20.79
CA GLU A 26 -0.24 -19.82 -20.31
C GLU A 26 -0.33 -19.59 -18.79
N SER A 27 0.85 -19.45 -18.15
CA SER A 27 0.99 -18.42 -17.13
C SER A 27 0.90 -17.07 -17.82
N GLN A 28 -0.31 -16.49 -17.87
CA GLN A 28 -0.45 -15.08 -18.13
C GLN A 28 0.49 -14.33 -17.17
N PHE A 29 1.42 -13.57 -17.73
CA PHE A 29 2.33 -12.69 -16.99
C PHE A 29 1.49 -11.67 -16.21
N VAL A 30 1.06 -12.02 -15.01
CA VAL A 30 0.81 -11.01 -13.98
C VAL A 30 2.19 -10.49 -13.64
N LYS A 31 2.55 -9.31 -14.16
CA LYS A 31 3.72 -8.61 -13.65
C LYS A 31 3.50 -8.44 -12.15
N GLU A 32 4.27 -9.17 -11.36
CA GLU A 32 4.28 -9.01 -9.92
C GLU A 32 4.78 -7.58 -9.66
N THR A 33 3.87 -6.68 -9.27
CA THR A 33 4.19 -5.26 -9.09
C THR A 33 5.16 -5.15 -7.91
N ASN A 34 6.41 -4.79 -8.20
CA ASN A 34 7.38 -4.50 -7.16
C ASN A 34 6.97 -3.21 -6.44
N MET A 35 6.48 -3.35 -5.21
CA MET A 35 5.92 -2.27 -4.41
C MET A 35 6.90 -1.12 -4.12
N SER A 36 8.20 -1.40 -4.16
CA SER A 36 9.26 -0.45 -3.82
C SER A 36 9.99 0.09 -5.04
N GLU A 37 9.67 -0.38 -6.25
CA GLU A 37 10.28 0.12 -7.48
C GLU A 37 9.60 1.42 -7.92
N ARG A 38 10.42 2.39 -8.34
CA ARG A 38 9.93 3.67 -8.82
C ARG A 38 9.11 3.48 -10.10
N LEU A 39 7.91 4.05 -10.13
CA LEU A 39 7.06 4.06 -11.31
C LEU A 39 7.72 4.84 -12.45
N SER A 40 7.49 4.39 -13.69
CA SER A 40 7.81 5.19 -14.86
C SER A 40 6.97 6.47 -14.86
N ARG A 41 7.39 7.49 -15.61
CA ARG A 41 6.64 8.75 -15.75
C ARG A 41 5.21 8.50 -16.25
N GLU A 42 5.07 7.62 -17.24
CA GLU A 42 3.78 7.28 -17.86
C GLU A 42 2.89 6.53 -16.87
N ALA A 43 3.44 5.54 -16.15
CA ALA A 43 2.70 4.78 -15.15
C ALA A 43 2.27 5.66 -13.97
N ARG A 44 3.17 6.54 -13.49
CA ARG A 44 2.85 7.52 -12.45
C ARG A 44 1.74 8.46 -12.90
N SER A 45 1.87 9.07 -14.08
CA SER A 45 0.88 10.02 -14.58
C SER A 45 -0.49 9.37 -14.76
N ALA A 46 -0.54 8.13 -15.27
CA ALA A 46 -1.78 7.36 -15.37
C ALA A 46 -2.40 7.09 -13.99
N ALA A 47 -1.60 6.64 -13.02
CA ALA A 47 -2.09 6.39 -11.66
C ALA A 47 -2.61 7.68 -10.98
N VAL A 48 -1.90 8.80 -11.12
CA VAL A 48 -2.29 10.09 -10.54
C VAL A 48 -3.60 10.62 -11.13
N ASN A 49 -3.85 10.39 -12.42
CA ASN A 49 -5.11 10.82 -13.05
C ASN A 49 -6.36 10.12 -12.47
N GLU A 50 -6.20 8.92 -11.92
CA GLU A 50 -7.28 8.18 -11.23
C GLU A 50 -7.42 8.62 -9.75
N LEU A 51 -6.40 9.27 -9.19
CA LEU A 51 -6.40 9.75 -7.81
C LEU A 51 -7.01 11.15 -7.71
N SER A 52 -8.32 11.20 -7.48
CA SER A 52 -9.04 12.47 -7.29
C SER A 52 -8.33 13.40 -6.30
N GLY A 53 -8.08 14.64 -6.73
CA GLY A 53 -7.44 15.70 -5.95
C GLY A 53 -5.92 15.60 -5.78
N TRP A 54 -5.28 14.55 -6.29
CA TRP A 54 -3.82 14.41 -6.28
C TRP A 54 -3.20 14.96 -7.57
N SER A 55 -1.98 15.48 -7.46
CA SER A 55 -1.20 15.96 -8.60
C SER A 55 0.29 15.70 -8.42
N GLU A 56 1.05 15.65 -9.52
CA GLU A 56 2.51 15.61 -9.46
C GLU A 56 3.07 16.95 -8.96
N VAL A 57 4.13 16.90 -8.15
CA VAL A 57 4.82 18.08 -7.64
C VAL A 57 5.81 18.60 -8.68
N ALA A 58 5.71 19.87 -9.06
CA ALA A 58 6.64 20.48 -10.00
C ALA A 58 8.09 20.46 -9.43
N GLY A 59 9.03 19.89 -10.19
CA GLY A 59 10.44 19.84 -9.79
C GLY A 59 10.79 18.78 -8.74
N ARG A 60 9.85 17.93 -8.34
CA ARG A 60 10.07 16.83 -7.39
C ARG A 60 9.36 15.56 -7.85
N GLU A 61 10.02 14.41 -7.74
CA GLU A 61 9.42 13.10 -8.03
C GLU A 61 8.49 12.67 -6.88
N ALA A 62 7.37 13.37 -6.74
CA ALA A 62 6.40 13.19 -5.66
C ALA A 62 4.98 13.53 -6.14
N ILE A 63 3.98 13.08 -5.38
CA ILE A 63 2.58 13.48 -5.55
C ILE A 63 2.11 14.25 -4.33
N ALA A 64 1.17 15.18 -4.52
CA ALA A 64 0.64 15.99 -3.44
C ALA A 64 -0.87 16.16 -3.52
N ARG A 65 -1.48 16.37 -2.36
CA ARG A 65 -2.89 16.74 -2.22
C ARG A 65 -3.09 17.57 -0.96
N THR A 66 -4.01 18.54 -1.03
CA THR A 66 -4.48 19.30 0.13
C THR A 66 -5.89 18.87 0.50
N PHE A 67 -6.06 18.38 1.73
CA PHE A 67 -7.36 18.05 2.31
C PHE A 67 -7.84 19.21 3.18
N THR A 68 -9.10 19.63 3.02
CA THR A 68 -9.71 20.69 3.84
C THR A 68 -10.98 20.15 4.49
N PHE A 69 -10.99 20.11 5.81
CA PHE A 69 -12.06 19.57 6.65
C PHE A 69 -12.94 20.70 7.22
N ARG A 70 -13.99 20.38 7.98
CA ARG A 70 -14.82 21.40 8.64
C ARG A 70 -14.03 22.18 9.70
N ASP A 71 -13.29 21.45 10.52
CA ASP A 71 -12.57 21.94 11.70
C ASP A 71 -11.32 21.10 11.99
N PHE A 72 -10.59 21.45 13.06
CA PHE A 72 -9.39 20.73 13.47
C PHE A 72 -9.67 19.31 13.97
N ASN A 73 -10.84 19.05 14.57
CA ASN A 73 -11.16 17.73 15.11
C ASN A 73 -11.30 16.71 13.97
N GLU A 74 -11.99 17.08 12.89
CA GLU A 74 -12.08 16.24 11.69
C GLU A 74 -10.72 16.06 11.01
N ALA A 75 -9.94 17.12 10.86
CA ALA A 75 -8.60 17.03 10.26
C ALA A 75 -7.69 16.08 11.04
N PHE A 76 -7.67 16.20 12.37
CA PHE A 76 -6.88 15.32 13.22
C PHE A 76 -7.44 13.88 13.24
N GLY A 77 -8.76 13.71 13.17
CA GLY A 77 -9.40 12.39 13.03
C GLY A 77 -9.01 11.68 11.74
N PHE A 78 -8.92 12.41 10.62
CA PHE A 78 -8.34 11.92 9.37
C PHE A 78 -6.87 11.51 9.56
N MET A 79 -6.05 12.40 10.13
CA MET A 79 -4.62 12.14 10.35
C MET A 79 -4.40 10.90 11.22
N ALA A 80 -5.13 10.74 12.32
CA ALA A 80 -5.01 9.59 13.20
C ALA A 80 -5.29 8.26 12.48
N ARG A 81 -6.31 8.22 11.61
CA ARG A 81 -6.64 7.03 10.82
C ARG A 81 -5.59 6.73 9.76
N VAL A 82 -5.08 7.77 9.10
CA VAL A 82 -3.98 7.64 8.13
C VAL A 82 -2.72 7.11 8.81
N ALA A 83 -2.38 7.58 10.01
CA ALA A 83 -1.22 7.11 10.76
C ALA A 83 -1.26 5.59 11.00
N LEU A 84 -2.44 5.04 11.34
CA LEU A 84 -2.60 3.58 11.50
C LEU A 84 -2.36 2.81 10.19
N VAL A 85 -2.78 3.36 9.06
CA VAL A 85 -2.53 2.75 7.73
C VAL A 85 -1.04 2.84 7.40
N ALA A 86 -0.44 4.01 7.58
CA ALA A 86 0.97 4.27 7.32
C ALA A 86 1.89 3.33 8.10
N GLU A 87 1.65 3.18 9.40
CA GLU A 87 2.38 2.24 10.27
C GLU A 87 2.23 0.79 9.81
N LYS A 88 1.01 0.37 9.45
CA LYS A 88 0.76 -0.98 8.94
C LYS A 88 1.49 -1.25 7.62
N SER A 89 1.62 -0.24 6.76
CA SER A 89 2.31 -0.35 5.48
C SER A 89 3.83 -0.13 5.56
N ASP A 90 4.34 0.30 6.71
CA ASP A 90 5.72 0.80 6.87
C ASP A 90 6.06 1.84 5.79
N HIS A 91 5.14 2.80 5.61
CA HIS A 91 5.24 3.86 4.59
C HIS A 91 4.54 5.11 5.09
N HIS A 92 5.30 6.17 5.36
CA HIS A 92 4.83 7.36 6.05
C HIS A 92 4.68 8.56 5.13
N PRO A 93 3.66 9.41 5.32
CA PRO A 93 3.52 10.63 4.54
C PRO A 93 4.43 11.75 5.03
N GLU A 94 4.79 12.65 4.13
CA GLU A 94 5.19 14.01 4.51
C GLU A 94 3.93 14.88 4.55
N TRP A 95 3.66 15.52 5.68
CA TRP A 95 2.49 16.39 5.77
C TRP A 95 2.69 17.61 6.65
N ARG A 96 1.84 18.61 6.43
CA ARG A 96 1.72 19.82 7.24
C ARG A 96 0.24 20.04 7.55
N ASN A 97 -0.09 20.17 8.84
CA ASN A 97 -1.44 20.50 9.28
C ASN A 97 -1.50 21.92 9.85
N VAL A 98 -2.48 22.70 9.38
CA VAL A 98 -2.84 24.00 9.93
C VAL A 98 -4.35 24.05 10.10
N TYR A 99 -4.80 23.96 11.37
CA TYR A 99 -6.22 23.91 11.72
C TYR A 99 -6.95 22.80 10.92
N ARG A 100 -7.89 23.18 10.04
CA ARG A 100 -8.72 22.25 9.26
C ARG A 100 -8.07 21.77 7.96
N THR A 101 -6.85 22.21 7.65
CA THR A 101 -6.18 21.92 6.38
C THR A 101 -5.00 20.98 6.60
N VAL A 102 -4.89 19.92 5.81
CA VAL A 102 -3.77 18.97 5.81
C VAL A 102 -3.19 18.93 4.40
N GLU A 103 -2.00 19.50 4.24
CA GLU A 103 -1.19 19.43 3.02
C GLU A 103 -0.35 18.15 3.07
N VAL A 104 -0.45 17.28 2.07
CA VAL A 104 0.23 15.99 2.02
C VAL A 104 1.09 15.90 0.78
N VAL A 105 2.31 15.36 0.95
CA VAL A 105 3.23 14.98 -0.12
C VAL A 105 3.65 13.52 0.10
N LEU A 106 3.61 12.71 -0.95
CA LEU A 106 4.03 11.30 -0.94
C LEU A 106 5.14 11.06 -1.96
N ALA A 107 6.20 10.41 -1.49
CA ALA A 107 7.26 9.83 -2.30
C ALA A 107 7.97 8.74 -1.48
N THR A 108 8.51 7.74 -2.16
CA THR A 108 9.35 6.73 -1.53
C THR A 108 10.81 7.18 -1.58
N HIS A 109 11.37 7.54 -0.42
CA HIS A 109 12.72 8.09 -0.30
C HIS A 109 13.79 7.18 -0.93
N ASP A 110 13.77 5.88 -0.60
CA ASP A 110 14.81 4.94 -1.03
C ASP A 110 14.75 4.62 -2.53
N ALA A 111 13.58 4.81 -3.15
CA ALA A 111 13.38 4.64 -4.58
C ALA A 111 13.65 5.93 -5.39
N GLY A 112 13.88 7.05 -4.69
CA GLY A 112 14.08 8.36 -5.32
C GLY A 112 12.85 8.87 -6.10
N GLY A 113 11.64 8.45 -5.72
CA GLY A 113 10.42 8.88 -6.37
C GLY A 113 9.16 8.13 -5.96
N VAL A 114 8.10 8.28 -6.76
CA VAL A 114 6.79 7.66 -6.51
C VAL A 114 6.83 6.18 -6.83
N THR A 115 6.36 5.35 -5.90
CA THR A 115 6.17 3.91 -6.07
C THR A 115 4.71 3.54 -5.89
N GLU A 116 4.39 2.26 -6.05
CA GLU A 116 3.05 1.72 -5.78
C GLU A 116 2.63 1.92 -4.30
N ARG A 117 3.59 2.02 -3.36
CA ARG A 117 3.29 2.33 -1.94
C ARG A 117 2.66 3.71 -1.78
N ASP A 118 3.17 4.69 -2.51
CA ASP A 118 2.64 6.07 -2.51
C ASP A 118 1.22 6.11 -3.07
N ILE A 119 0.97 5.39 -4.17
CA ILE A 119 -0.36 5.29 -4.78
C ILE A 119 -1.36 4.67 -3.80
N LYS A 120 -1.03 3.54 -3.18
CA LYS A 120 -1.91 2.87 -2.22
C LYS A 120 -2.20 3.71 -0.97
N LEU A 121 -1.20 4.45 -0.48
CA LEU A 121 -1.43 5.37 0.65
C LEU A 121 -2.33 6.53 0.24
N ALA A 122 -2.16 7.09 -0.97
CA ALA A 122 -3.06 8.11 -1.52
C ALA A 122 -4.51 7.63 -1.66
N GLU A 123 -4.72 6.40 -2.14
CA GLU A 123 -6.04 5.76 -2.22
C GLU A 123 -6.68 5.61 -0.84
N ALA A 124 -5.91 5.12 0.14
CA ALA A 124 -6.37 4.97 1.51
C ALA A 124 -6.74 6.32 2.14
N MET A 125 -5.92 7.35 1.92
CA MET A 125 -6.24 8.72 2.34
C MET A 125 -7.54 9.22 1.72
N ASN A 126 -7.75 9.04 0.41
CA ASN A 126 -8.99 9.40 -0.26
C ASN A 126 -10.20 8.66 0.35
N ALA A 127 -10.06 7.36 0.62
CA ALA A 127 -11.12 6.56 1.23
C ALA A 127 -11.45 7.01 2.66
N ILE A 128 -10.44 7.41 3.45
CA ILE A 128 -10.64 7.94 4.81
C ILE A 128 -11.28 9.33 4.74
N ALA A 129 -10.78 10.21 3.87
CA ALA A 129 -11.27 11.59 3.70
C ALA A 129 -12.76 11.64 3.32
N ARG A 130 -13.23 10.72 2.47
CA ARG A 130 -14.65 10.59 2.10
C ARG A 130 -15.57 10.35 3.30
N GLN A 131 -15.08 9.73 4.37
CA GLN A 131 -15.86 9.52 5.60
C GLN A 131 -16.13 10.84 6.35
N PHE A 132 -15.37 11.89 6.05
CA PHE A 132 -15.56 13.25 6.54
C PHE A 132 -16.21 14.16 5.48
N GLY A 133 -16.70 13.62 4.36
CA GLY A 133 -17.31 14.39 3.28
C GLY A 133 -16.32 15.15 2.39
N VAL A 134 -15.03 14.85 2.49
CA VAL A 134 -13.98 15.43 1.62
C VAL A 134 -13.78 14.49 0.42
N ILE A 135 -14.06 14.98 -0.79
CA ILE A 135 -14.00 14.23 -2.06
C ILE A 135 -12.69 14.53 -2.76
#